data_AF-V2ZE78-F1
#
_entry.id   AF-V2ZE78-F1
#
_cell.length_a   1.000
_cell.length_b   1.000
_cell.length_c   1.000
_cell.angle_alpha   90.00
_cell.angle_beta   90.00
_cell.angle_gamma   90.00
#
_symmetry.space_group_name_H-M   'P 1'
#
loop_
_entity.id
_entity.type
_entity.pdbx_description
1 polymer ?
#
loop_
_entity_poly.entity_id
_entity_poly.type
_entity_poly.pdbx_seq_one_letter_code
_entity_poly.pdbx_strand_id
1 'polypeptide(L)'
;MSERVYERFLLFMNAVDNDLLEEALAVPKHRRAVAWRSLAAAAACLCVVVGVLFWQSPSVPEAGVTAADLAGYGYELPLPADARNVIYDLLPSSSETPIAQAEFDRGGHAVTLRAWKTDEPQDIFYSEAWTDQVEWSAGGAALTLRSNDKTAQVSWYSGQIQWSVRSDMTPADLLDTVDSIFSTLGGQLNNAPEGAGDIHYNAFHLDGLAVGETTFTLDGVGCVYRIALTYDTSSDFADISGVEEEFGHRAEAEVGWCPARLAWNDGGAGKVVWFDVVPGQLYSLSVDAGASRESLLDLAGQLFLPAQDEL
;
A
#
# COMPACT_ATOMS: atom_id res chain seq x y z
N MET A 1 -20.34 2.66 -1.90
CA MET A 1 -19.28 2.02 -2.69
C MET A 1 -19.78 1.87 -4.10
N SER A 2 -19.24 2.66 -5.03
CA SER A 2 -19.38 2.27 -6.43
C SER A 2 -18.67 0.93 -6.59
N GLU A 3 -19.27 0.00 -7.33
CA GLU A 3 -18.65 -1.28 -7.77
C GLU A 3 -17.19 -1.04 -8.21
N ARG A 4 -16.97 0.16 -8.75
CA ARG A 4 -15.69 0.69 -9.15
C ARG A 4 -14.58 0.75 -8.11
N VAL A 5 -14.82 1.26 -6.92
CA VAL A 5 -13.74 1.37 -5.94
C VAL A 5 -13.49 0.04 -5.23
N TYR A 6 -14.53 -0.78 -5.06
CA TYR A 6 -14.44 -2.15 -4.53
C TYR A 6 -13.47 -3.01 -5.35
N GLU A 7 -13.68 -3.02 -6.65
CA GLU A 7 -12.88 -3.80 -7.57
C GLU A 7 -11.46 -3.22 -7.70
N ARG A 8 -11.26 -1.88 -7.73
CA ARG A 8 -9.91 -1.26 -7.78
C ARG A 8 -9.00 -1.76 -6.64
N PHE A 9 -9.57 -1.88 -5.46
CA PHE A 9 -8.85 -2.30 -4.26
C PHE A 9 -8.61 -3.81 -4.22
N LEU A 10 -9.58 -4.64 -4.63
CA LEU A 10 -9.38 -6.10 -4.73
C LEU A 10 -8.21 -6.46 -5.64
N LEU A 11 -7.82 -5.56 -6.54
CA LEU A 11 -6.84 -5.84 -7.59
C LEU A 11 -5.46 -5.26 -7.28
N PHE A 12 -5.40 -4.16 -6.51
CA PHE A 12 -4.21 -3.83 -5.75
C PHE A 12 -3.81 -5.03 -4.87
N MET A 13 -4.77 -5.59 -4.13
CA MET A 13 -4.52 -6.68 -3.18
C MET A 13 -4.12 -8.02 -3.81
N ASN A 14 -4.58 -8.32 -5.02
CA ASN A 14 -4.11 -9.48 -5.78
C ASN A 14 -2.74 -9.22 -6.47
N ALA A 15 -2.24 -7.99 -6.45
CA ALA A 15 -0.88 -7.62 -6.85
C ALA A 15 0.08 -7.51 -5.65
N VAL A 16 -0.40 -7.85 -4.44
CA VAL A 16 0.40 -7.96 -3.22
C VAL A 16 0.46 -9.44 -2.83
N ASP A 17 1.64 -9.96 -2.49
CA ASP A 17 1.78 -11.31 -1.95
C ASP A 17 1.16 -11.35 -0.54
N ASN A 18 0.26 -12.31 -0.31
CA ASN A 18 -0.44 -12.46 0.97
C ASN A 18 0.53 -12.66 2.15
N ASP A 19 1.63 -13.39 1.93
CA ASP A 19 2.66 -13.61 2.96
C ASP A 19 3.44 -12.32 3.23
N LEU A 20 3.72 -11.54 2.18
CA LEU A 20 4.40 -10.25 2.31
C LEU A 20 3.55 -9.19 2.98
N LEU A 21 2.23 -9.24 2.83
CA LEU A 21 1.36 -8.31 3.55
C LEU A 21 1.22 -8.68 5.02
N GLU A 22 1.21 -9.97 5.37
CA GLU A 22 1.35 -10.36 6.78
C GLU A 22 2.70 -9.89 7.34
N GLU A 23 3.81 -10.05 6.59
CA GLU A 23 5.14 -9.60 6.99
C GLU A 23 5.24 -8.07 7.11
N ALA A 24 4.75 -7.32 6.12
CA ALA A 24 4.76 -5.86 6.09
C ALA A 24 3.90 -5.26 7.21
N LEU A 25 2.81 -5.94 7.56
CA LEU A 25 1.97 -5.54 8.69
C LEU A 25 2.58 -6.01 10.01
N ALA A 26 3.27 -7.14 10.09
CA ALA A 26 3.91 -7.61 11.31
C ALA A 26 4.96 -6.60 11.80
N VAL A 27 4.72 -6.00 12.97
CA VAL A 27 5.66 -5.04 13.58
C VAL A 27 7.06 -5.68 13.65
N PRO A 28 8.12 -5.02 13.13
CA PRO A 28 9.45 -5.59 13.16
C PRO A 28 9.87 -5.82 14.61
N LYS A 29 10.06 -7.08 14.99
CA LYS A 29 10.78 -7.44 16.22
C LYS A 29 12.26 -7.20 15.99
N HIS A 30 12.69 -5.94 15.95
CA HIS A 30 14.13 -5.66 16.03
C HIS A 30 14.66 -6.21 17.35
N ARG A 31 15.52 -7.24 17.25
CA ARG A 31 16.32 -7.75 18.35
C ARG A 31 17.13 -6.58 18.90
N ARG A 32 16.73 -6.06 20.05
CA ARG A 32 17.52 -5.08 20.82
C ARG A 32 18.87 -5.71 21.15
N ALA A 33 19.90 -5.33 20.39
CA ALA A 33 21.27 -5.49 20.85
C ALA A 33 21.44 -4.58 22.07
N VAL A 34 21.45 -5.22 23.24
CA VAL A 34 21.69 -4.60 24.54
C VAL A 34 23.08 -3.94 24.52
N ALA A 35 23.12 -2.64 24.75
CA ALA A 35 24.31 -1.97 25.29
C ALA A 35 23.86 -0.91 26.30
N TRP A 36 23.67 -1.34 27.54
CA TRP A 36 23.67 -0.45 28.71
C TRP A 36 24.93 0.40 28.73
N ARG A 37 24.77 1.73 28.80
CA ARG A 37 25.60 2.57 29.69
C ARG A 37 24.76 3.66 30.34
N SER A 38 24.61 3.45 31.65
CA SER A 38 24.23 4.39 32.69
C SER A 38 24.80 5.80 32.53
N LEU A 39 23.97 6.81 32.79
CA LEU A 39 24.38 8.02 33.54
C LEU A 39 23.19 8.51 34.37
N ALA A 40 23.23 8.17 35.65
CA ALA A 40 22.46 8.84 36.69
C ALA A 40 23.26 10.07 37.15
N ALA A 41 22.59 11.22 37.30
CA ALA A 41 23.05 12.30 38.16
C ALA A 41 21.85 13.13 38.66
N ALA A 42 21.68 13.08 39.98
CA ALA A 42 20.69 13.77 40.80
C ALA A 42 20.91 15.29 40.95
N ALA A 43 19.83 16.03 41.26
CA ALA A 43 19.71 17.05 42.33
C ALA A 43 18.34 17.78 42.17
N ALA A 44 17.32 17.67 43.03
CA ALA A 44 17.14 18.00 44.45
C ALA A 44 16.88 19.51 44.76
N CYS A 45 15.65 19.76 45.25
CA CYS A 45 15.22 20.72 46.30
C CYS A 45 14.85 22.20 45.99
N LEU A 46 13.52 22.46 46.05
CA LEU A 46 12.76 23.33 46.98
C LEU A 46 13.20 24.79 47.26
N CYS A 47 12.33 25.79 46.95
CA CYS A 47 11.62 26.64 47.94
C CYS A 47 11.16 28.06 47.47
N VAL A 48 9.86 28.32 47.72
CA VAL A 48 9.21 29.56 48.22
C VAL A 48 8.81 30.70 47.27
N VAL A 49 7.52 31.06 47.43
CA VAL A 49 6.64 32.06 46.83
C VAL A 49 7.02 33.52 47.18
N VAL A 50 6.78 34.45 46.24
CA VAL A 50 6.21 35.83 46.30
C VAL A 50 6.63 36.49 44.97
N GLY A 51 5.86 37.22 44.16
CA GLY A 51 4.52 37.78 44.20
C GLY A 51 4.46 38.88 43.11
N VAL A 52 3.28 39.07 42.52
CA VAL A 52 2.80 40.29 41.81
C VAL A 52 3.47 40.68 40.47
N LEU A 53 2.69 40.41 39.40
CA LEU A 53 2.45 41.24 38.22
C LEU A 53 3.58 42.19 37.76
N PHE A 54 4.21 41.89 36.63
CA PHE A 54 4.34 42.84 35.52
C PHE A 54 4.50 42.10 34.18
N TRP A 55 3.85 42.67 33.18
CA TRP A 55 3.72 42.23 31.79
C TRP A 55 5.03 41.83 31.09
N GLN A 56 4.82 41.06 30.01
CA GLN A 56 5.73 40.62 28.95
C GLN A 56 6.46 39.31 29.21
N SER A 57 5.76 38.20 28.97
CA SER A 57 6.44 36.98 28.52
C SER A 57 6.90 37.20 27.08
N PRO A 58 8.19 37.09 26.75
CA PRO A 58 8.58 36.75 25.40
C PRO A 58 7.95 35.40 25.10
N SER A 59 7.25 35.29 23.98
CA SER A 59 6.81 34.01 23.42
C SER A 59 8.04 33.12 23.24
N VAL A 60 8.32 32.26 24.22
CA VAL A 60 9.13 31.07 24.00
C VAL A 60 8.42 30.35 22.87
N PRO A 61 9.08 30.02 21.75
CA PRO A 61 8.47 29.15 20.76
C PRO A 61 8.11 27.89 21.53
N GLU A 62 6.81 27.60 21.61
CA GLU A 62 6.32 26.35 22.17
C GLU A 62 7.12 25.26 21.46
N ALA A 63 7.95 24.52 22.20
CA ALA A 63 8.78 23.50 21.60
C ALA A 63 7.81 22.46 21.03
N GLY A 64 7.67 22.44 19.70
CA GLY A 64 6.78 21.52 19.02
C GLY A 64 7.14 20.08 19.35
N VAL A 65 6.16 19.18 19.22
CA VAL A 65 6.36 17.75 19.42
C VAL A 65 7.50 17.26 18.51
N THR A 66 8.37 16.42 19.05
CA THR A 66 9.48 15.81 18.32
C THR A 66 9.28 14.31 18.17
N ALA A 67 10.04 13.68 17.25
CA ALA A 67 10.11 12.22 17.15
C ALA A 67 10.53 11.55 18.46
N ALA A 68 11.33 12.21 19.30
CA ALA A 68 11.73 11.67 20.60
C ALA A 68 10.58 11.68 21.61
N ASP A 69 9.68 12.67 21.54
CA ASP A 69 8.48 12.71 22.37
C ASP A 69 7.52 11.58 22.01
N LEU A 70 7.32 11.33 20.71
CA LEU A 70 6.59 10.17 20.18
C LEU A 70 7.19 8.84 20.65
N ALA A 71 8.52 8.71 20.61
CA ALA A 71 9.24 7.54 21.09
C ALA A 71 9.09 7.33 22.61
N GLY A 72 8.87 8.41 23.38
CA GLY A 72 8.53 8.35 24.81
C GLY A 72 7.23 7.58 25.08
N TYR A 73 6.28 7.64 24.15
CA TYR A 73 5.05 6.84 24.16
C TYR A 73 5.21 5.49 23.42
N GLY A 74 6.43 5.19 22.96
CA GLY A 74 6.79 3.99 22.23
C GLY A 74 6.24 3.93 20.82
N TYR A 75 6.05 5.08 20.16
CA TYR A 75 5.80 5.16 18.73
C TYR A 75 7.10 5.40 17.98
N GLU A 76 7.25 4.71 16.86
CA GLU A 76 8.25 4.98 15.85
C GLU A 76 7.49 5.10 14.53
N LEU A 77 7.28 6.32 14.06
CA LEU A 77 6.49 6.57 12.85
C LEU A 77 7.37 6.33 11.61
N PRO A 78 7.04 5.33 10.77
CA PRO A 78 7.79 5.04 9.54
C PRO A 78 7.47 6.09 8.47
N LEU A 79 8.43 6.97 8.20
CA LEU A 79 8.28 8.00 7.17
C LEU A 79 9.00 7.57 5.88
N PRO A 80 8.41 7.82 4.69
CA PRO A 80 9.11 7.64 3.43
C PRO A 80 10.44 8.40 3.40
N ALA A 81 11.46 7.84 2.74
CA ALA A 81 12.80 8.46 2.67
C ALA A 81 12.81 9.84 1.98
N ASP A 82 11.82 10.11 1.12
CA ASP A 82 11.64 11.35 0.38
C ASP A 82 10.69 12.35 1.08
N ALA A 83 10.16 12.03 2.27
CA ALA A 83 9.27 12.90 3.03
C ALA A 83 9.95 14.25 3.38
N ARG A 84 9.22 15.35 3.19
CA ARG A 84 9.72 16.72 3.45
C ARG A 84 8.82 17.43 4.45
N ASN A 85 9.37 18.50 5.07
CA ASN A 85 8.62 19.39 5.95
C ASN A 85 7.84 18.66 7.05
N VAL A 86 8.48 17.66 7.68
CA VAL A 86 7.84 16.80 8.67
C VAL A 86 7.51 17.59 9.93
N ILE A 87 6.26 17.52 10.36
CA ILE A 87 5.73 18.11 11.59
C ILE A 87 5.09 16.98 12.41
N TYR A 88 5.42 16.90 13.69
CA TYR A 88 4.86 15.90 14.60
C TYR A 88 3.81 16.52 15.52
N ASP A 89 2.86 15.68 15.94
CA ASP A 89 1.85 16.05 16.95
C ASP A 89 1.43 14.85 17.81
N LEU A 90 0.86 15.13 18.98
CA LEU A 90 0.25 14.16 19.90
C LEU A 90 -1.20 14.56 20.13
N LEU A 91 -2.12 13.85 19.48
CA LEU A 91 -3.54 14.14 19.59
C LEU A 91 -4.15 13.40 20.80
N PRO A 92 -5.16 14.00 21.46
CA PRO A 92 -5.92 13.31 22.50
C PRO A 92 -6.53 12.00 21.99
N SER A 93 -6.54 10.99 22.85
CA SER A 93 -7.21 9.70 22.59
C SER A 93 -8.12 9.33 23.76
N SER A 94 -8.94 8.29 23.60
CA SER A 94 -9.74 7.73 24.70
C SER A 94 -8.93 6.84 25.66
N SER A 95 -7.63 6.61 25.37
CA SER A 95 -6.70 5.84 26.19
C SER A 95 -5.68 6.76 26.87
N GLU A 96 -4.89 6.23 27.81
CA GLU A 96 -3.79 7.01 28.42
C GLU A 96 -2.68 7.37 27.41
N THR A 97 -2.57 6.61 26.31
CA THR A 97 -1.57 6.87 25.27
C THR A 97 -2.17 7.78 24.19
N PRO A 98 -1.57 8.94 23.87
CA PRO A 98 -2.05 9.81 22.80
C PRO A 98 -1.96 9.12 21.42
N ILE A 99 -2.68 9.66 20.44
CA ILE A 99 -2.51 9.31 19.03
C ILE A 99 -1.27 10.05 18.52
N ALA A 100 -0.29 9.30 18.02
CA ALA A 100 0.87 9.85 17.36
C ALA A 100 0.50 10.33 15.95
N GLN A 101 0.97 11.51 15.55
CA GLN A 101 0.79 12.04 14.21
C GLN A 101 2.12 12.55 13.62
N ALA A 102 2.32 12.31 12.33
CA ALA A 102 3.26 13.03 11.49
C ALA A 102 2.51 13.60 10.27
N GLU A 103 2.72 14.87 9.97
CA GLU A 103 2.33 15.53 8.72
C GLU A 103 3.58 15.81 7.91
N PHE A 104 3.57 15.51 6.61
CA PHE A 104 4.71 15.72 5.73
C PHE A 104 4.27 15.94 4.29
N ASP A 105 5.13 16.60 3.52
CA ASP A 105 4.91 16.83 2.09
C ASP A 105 5.51 15.70 1.26
N ARG A 106 4.74 15.20 0.28
CA ARG A 106 5.21 14.24 -0.72
C ARG A 106 4.51 14.47 -2.05
N GLY A 107 5.26 14.56 -3.14
CA GLY A 107 4.68 14.78 -4.48
C GLY A 107 3.90 16.09 -4.64
N GLY A 108 4.07 17.07 -3.75
CA GLY A 108 3.26 18.30 -3.72
C GLY A 108 1.96 18.19 -2.92
N HIS A 109 1.70 17.03 -2.31
CA HIS A 109 0.54 16.75 -1.46
C HIS A 109 0.93 16.72 0.00
N ALA A 110 0.03 17.19 0.86
CA ALA A 110 0.17 17.03 2.31
C ALA A 110 -0.34 15.64 2.71
N VAL A 111 0.50 14.89 3.43
CA VAL A 111 0.19 13.54 3.90
C VAL A 111 0.18 13.54 5.42
N THR A 112 -0.86 12.97 6.01
CA THR A 112 -0.96 12.75 7.46
C THR A 112 -0.87 11.26 7.77
N LEU A 113 0.16 10.84 8.52
CA LEU A 113 0.30 9.51 9.11
C LEU A 113 -0.07 9.57 10.58
N ARG A 114 -0.95 8.66 11.03
CA ARG A 114 -1.33 8.49 12.44
C ARG A 114 -1.10 7.07 12.92
N ALA A 115 -0.77 6.95 14.21
CA ALA A 115 -0.66 5.68 14.90
C ALA A 115 -1.31 5.78 16.29
N TRP A 116 -2.12 4.78 16.64
CA TRP A 116 -2.75 4.71 17.95
C TRP A 116 -2.67 3.31 18.55
N LYS A 117 -2.06 3.20 19.73
CA LYS A 117 -2.07 1.97 20.54
C LYS A 117 -3.45 1.73 21.13
N THR A 118 -4.13 0.69 20.66
CA THR A 118 -5.47 0.31 21.08
C THR A 118 -5.67 -1.20 20.96
N ASP A 119 -6.55 -1.75 21.80
CA ASP A 119 -6.83 -3.19 21.86
C ASP A 119 -7.71 -3.67 20.70
N GLU A 120 -8.45 -2.76 20.05
CA GLU A 120 -9.36 -3.08 18.94
C GLU A 120 -9.16 -2.11 17.76
N PRO A 121 -9.27 -2.58 16.50
CA PRO A 121 -9.22 -1.71 15.33
C PRO A 121 -10.32 -0.64 15.37
N GLN A 122 -9.98 0.60 15.06
CA GLN A 122 -10.95 1.70 15.05
C GLN A 122 -10.48 2.88 14.22
N ASP A 123 -11.41 3.70 13.73
CA ASP A 123 -11.04 4.87 12.94
C ASP A 123 -10.40 5.97 13.82
N ILE A 124 -9.32 6.55 13.30
CA ILE A 124 -8.56 7.64 13.93
C ILE A 124 -8.59 8.93 13.14
N PHE A 125 -9.28 8.93 11.98
CA PHE A 125 -9.68 10.14 11.28
C PHE A 125 -11.19 10.30 11.36
N TYR A 126 -11.64 10.93 12.44
CA TYR A 126 -13.05 11.25 12.60
C TYR A 126 -13.51 12.26 11.54
N SER A 127 -14.81 12.25 11.22
CA SER A 127 -15.58 13.30 10.52
C SER A 127 -15.68 13.27 9.00
N GLU A 128 -15.15 12.27 8.30
CA GLU A 128 -15.30 12.20 6.84
C GLU A 128 -16.51 11.36 6.41
N ALA A 129 -17.23 11.84 5.40
CA ALA A 129 -18.22 11.04 4.68
C ALA A 129 -17.51 10.35 3.51
N TRP A 130 -17.24 9.06 3.67
CA TRP A 130 -16.63 8.25 2.63
C TRP A 130 -17.68 7.84 1.59
N THR A 131 -17.41 8.11 0.32
CA THR A 131 -18.25 7.60 -0.79
C THR A 131 -17.88 6.17 -1.13
N ASP A 132 -16.61 5.84 -0.91
CA ASP A 132 -16.02 4.57 -1.24
C ASP A 132 -15.14 4.07 -0.09
N GLN A 133 -15.23 2.78 0.21
CA GLN A 133 -14.49 2.10 1.26
C GLN A 133 -14.32 0.66 0.85
N VAL A 134 -13.12 0.13 1.01
CA VAL A 134 -12.83 -1.28 0.82
C VAL A 134 -11.93 -1.77 1.93
N GLU A 135 -12.14 -3.01 2.34
CA GLU A 135 -11.38 -3.69 3.38
C GLU A 135 -10.81 -4.98 2.81
N TRP A 136 -9.57 -5.25 3.13
CA TRP A 136 -8.82 -6.43 2.77
C TRP A 136 -8.45 -7.17 4.03
N SER A 137 -8.47 -8.49 3.96
CA SER A 137 -7.87 -9.33 4.98
C SER A 137 -7.25 -10.58 4.37
N ALA A 138 -5.96 -10.84 4.62
CA ALA A 138 -5.34 -12.15 4.45
C ALA A 138 -4.36 -12.43 5.59
N GLY A 139 -4.10 -13.72 5.86
CA GLY A 139 -3.22 -14.13 6.97
C GLY A 139 -3.67 -13.66 8.36
N GLY A 140 -4.92 -13.22 8.54
CA GLY A 140 -5.40 -12.60 9.78
C GLY A 140 -4.99 -11.13 9.96
N ALA A 141 -4.33 -10.53 8.96
CA ALA A 141 -4.04 -9.11 8.89
C ALA A 141 -5.12 -8.40 8.06
N ALA A 142 -5.39 -7.11 8.32
CA ALA A 142 -6.40 -6.36 7.60
C ALA A 142 -5.99 -4.91 7.28
N LEU A 143 -6.32 -4.47 6.05
CA LEU A 143 -6.05 -3.13 5.53
C LEU A 143 -7.35 -2.56 4.94
N THR A 144 -7.61 -1.27 5.11
CA THR A 144 -8.81 -0.58 4.64
C THR A 144 -8.42 0.66 3.85
N LEU A 145 -8.86 0.75 2.59
CA LEU A 145 -8.78 1.97 1.77
C LEU A 145 -10.15 2.64 1.73
N ARG A 146 -10.21 3.95 1.98
CA ARG A 146 -11.41 4.77 1.85
C ARG A 146 -11.11 6.00 1.03
N SER A 147 -12.09 6.49 0.29
CA SER A 147 -11.93 7.71 -0.48
C SER A 147 -13.25 8.45 -0.70
N ASN A 148 -13.12 9.73 -1.04
CA ASN A 148 -14.16 10.55 -1.65
C ASN A 148 -13.55 11.43 -2.74
N ASP A 149 -14.27 12.47 -3.18
CA ASP A 149 -13.83 13.39 -4.23
C ASP A 149 -12.63 14.28 -3.84
N LYS A 150 -12.21 14.26 -2.57
CA LYS A 150 -11.19 15.18 -2.03
C LYS A 150 -10.06 14.50 -1.29
N THR A 151 -10.29 13.30 -0.76
CA THR A 151 -9.31 12.64 0.10
C THR A 151 -9.37 11.13 -0.04
N ALA A 152 -8.22 10.50 0.14
CA ALA A 152 -8.08 9.08 0.33
C ALA A 152 -7.43 8.79 1.70
N GLN A 153 -7.76 7.63 2.26
CA GLN A 153 -7.27 7.14 3.54
C GLN A 153 -6.97 5.64 3.44
N VAL A 154 -5.77 5.23 3.84
CA VAL A 154 -5.41 3.81 4.01
C VAL A 154 -5.18 3.54 5.49
N SER A 155 -5.79 2.51 6.06
CA SER A 155 -5.69 2.17 7.48
C SER A 155 -5.45 0.69 7.67
N TRP A 156 -4.68 0.31 8.68
CA TRP A 156 -4.47 -1.10 9.01
C TRP A 156 -4.28 -1.24 10.51
N TYR A 157 -4.54 -2.43 11.04
CA TYR A 157 -4.31 -2.74 12.43
C TYR A 157 -3.24 -3.81 12.57
N SER A 158 -2.19 -3.51 13.32
CA SER A 158 -1.13 -4.49 13.60
C SER A 158 -0.40 -4.20 14.89
N GLY A 159 0.01 -5.26 15.60
CA GLY A 159 0.82 -5.17 16.81
C GLY A 159 0.19 -4.32 17.91
N GLN A 160 -1.14 -4.35 18.01
CA GLN A 160 -1.95 -3.49 18.89
C GLN A 160 -1.90 -2.00 18.56
N ILE A 161 -1.58 -1.66 17.32
CA ILE A 161 -1.54 -0.29 16.82
C ILE A 161 -2.47 -0.18 15.62
N GLN A 162 -3.43 0.74 15.71
CA GLN A 162 -4.15 1.24 14.56
C GLN A 162 -3.29 2.27 13.83
N TRP A 163 -3.02 2.01 12.57
CA TRP A 163 -2.33 2.92 11.67
C TRP A 163 -3.31 3.52 10.67
N SER A 164 -3.03 4.74 10.23
CA SER A 164 -3.79 5.36 9.14
C SER A 164 -2.99 6.45 8.43
N VAL A 165 -2.99 6.44 7.10
CA VAL A 165 -2.39 7.44 6.22
C VAL A 165 -3.50 8.12 5.45
N ARG A 166 -3.51 9.45 5.40
CA ARG A 166 -4.52 10.23 4.69
C ARG A 166 -3.89 11.36 3.89
N SER A 167 -4.41 11.61 2.69
CA SER A 167 -4.00 12.73 1.85
C SER A 167 -5.11 13.14 0.88
N ASP A 168 -4.92 14.25 0.16
CA ASP A 168 -5.72 14.66 -1.00
C ASP A 168 -5.22 14.02 -2.31
N MET A 169 -4.19 13.18 -2.22
CA MET A 169 -3.73 12.29 -3.29
C MET A 169 -4.87 11.44 -3.87
N THR A 170 -4.67 11.00 -5.12
CA THR A 170 -5.51 9.93 -5.65
C THR A 170 -5.31 8.66 -4.80
N PRO A 171 -6.30 7.74 -4.77
CA PRO A 171 -6.11 6.48 -4.07
C PRO A 171 -4.87 5.68 -4.51
N ALA A 172 -4.44 5.80 -5.78
CA ALA A 172 -3.25 5.13 -6.29
C ALA A 172 -1.97 5.74 -5.71
N ASP A 173 -1.79 7.06 -5.80
CA ASP A 173 -0.60 7.74 -5.26
C ASP A 173 -0.50 7.59 -3.73
N LEU A 174 -1.64 7.48 -3.04
CA LEU A 174 -1.68 7.21 -1.61
C LEU A 174 -1.24 5.78 -1.28
N LEU A 175 -1.57 4.79 -2.11
CA LEU A 175 -1.11 3.42 -1.95
C LEU A 175 0.40 3.30 -2.21
N ASP A 176 0.94 3.98 -3.22
CA ASP A 176 2.40 4.11 -3.41
C ASP A 176 3.06 4.74 -2.16
N THR A 177 2.35 5.68 -1.53
CA THR A 177 2.81 6.28 -0.29
C THR A 177 2.88 5.28 0.85
N VAL A 178 1.85 4.44 0.99
CA VAL A 178 1.78 3.38 2.00
C VAL A 178 2.81 2.27 1.73
N ASP A 179 3.05 1.90 0.47
CA ASP A 179 4.09 0.91 0.13
C ASP A 179 5.50 1.39 0.52
N SER A 180 5.81 2.68 0.30
CA SER A 180 7.08 3.26 0.77
C SER A 180 7.20 3.27 2.30
N ILE A 181 6.06 3.43 3.00
CA ILE A 181 6.00 3.34 4.46
C ILE A 181 6.28 1.90 4.91
N PHE A 182 5.70 0.89 4.26
CA PHE A 182 5.99 -0.51 4.54
C PHE A 182 7.43 -0.89 4.21
N SER A 183 7.98 -0.37 3.10
CA SER A 183 9.40 -0.54 2.75
C SER A 183 10.33 -0.02 3.85
N THR A 184 9.94 1.07 4.52
CA THR A 184 10.68 1.62 5.67
C THR A 184 10.63 0.68 6.90
N LEU A 185 9.56 -0.09 7.04
CA LEU A 185 9.39 -1.10 8.09
C LEU A 185 10.05 -2.45 7.76
N GLY A 186 10.59 -2.61 6.54
CA GLY A 186 11.32 -3.79 6.10
C GLY A 186 10.52 -4.81 5.29
N GLY A 187 9.30 -4.47 4.83
CA GLY A 187 8.48 -5.31 3.94
C GLY A 187 8.11 -4.59 2.65
N GLN A 188 7.86 -5.31 1.55
CA GLN A 188 7.39 -4.75 0.27
C GLN A 188 6.07 -5.42 -0.15
N LEU A 189 5.12 -4.67 -0.69
CA LEU A 189 3.82 -5.21 -1.10
C LEU A 189 3.81 -5.73 -2.55
N ASN A 190 4.78 -6.56 -2.96
CA ASN A 190 5.09 -6.70 -4.39
C ASN A 190 4.77 -8.09 -5.01
N ASN A 191 3.97 -8.11 -6.09
CA ASN A 191 3.85 -9.24 -7.04
C ASN A 191 4.67 -9.06 -8.33
N ALA A 192 5.49 -8.01 -8.46
CA ALA A 192 6.40 -7.88 -9.61
C ALA A 192 7.51 -8.96 -9.52
N PRO A 193 7.99 -9.48 -10.66
CA PRO A 193 9.00 -10.53 -10.68
C PRO A 193 10.34 -10.02 -10.15
N GLU A 194 11.18 -10.94 -9.69
CA GLU A 194 12.54 -10.60 -9.25
C GLU A 194 13.31 -9.84 -10.35
N GLY A 195 13.96 -8.75 -9.98
CA GLY A 195 14.69 -7.89 -10.92
C GLY A 195 13.86 -6.79 -11.59
N ALA A 196 12.56 -6.70 -11.31
CA ALA A 196 11.72 -5.60 -11.76
C ALA A 196 12.12 -4.25 -11.12
N GLY A 197 12.18 -3.20 -11.92
CA GLY A 197 12.36 -1.80 -11.52
C GLY A 197 11.18 -0.93 -11.93
N ASP A 198 11.17 0.34 -11.52
CA ASP A 198 10.15 1.34 -11.88
C ASP A 198 8.70 0.83 -11.70
N ILE A 199 8.46 0.20 -10.55
CA ILE A 199 7.18 -0.44 -10.23
C ILE A 199 6.18 0.64 -9.83
N HIS A 200 5.00 0.64 -10.45
CA HIS A 200 3.89 1.51 -10.10
C HIS A 200 2.59 0.72 -10.06
N TYR A 201 1.75 1.05 -9.08
CA TYR A 201 0.45 0.42 -8.92
C TYR A 201 -0.65 1.38 -9.34
N ASN A 202 -1.60 0.88 -10.10
CA ASN A 202 -2.75 1.62 -10.54
C ASN A 202 -3.99 0.72 -10.43
N ALA A 203 -5.15 1.36 -10.40
CA ALA A 203 -6.41 0.65 -10.51
C ALA A 203 -7.37 1.54 -11.29
N PHE A 204 -8.25 1.00 -12.14
CA PHE A 204 -9.19 1.76 -12.97
C PHE A 204 -10.31 0.87 -13.52
N HIS A 205 -11.27 1.46 -14.25
CA HIS A 205 -12.35 0.73 -14.91
C HIS A 205 -12.00 0.46 -16.37
N LEU A 206 -12.17 -0.80 -16.77
CA LEU A 206 -12.09 -1.25 -18.15
C LEU A 206 -13.30 -2.12 -18.44
N ASP A 207 -14.12 -1.70 -19.40
CA ASP A 207 -15.29 -2.45 -19.87
C ASP A 207 -16.24 -2.94 -18.77
N GLY A 208 -16.40 -2.13 -17.71
CA GLY A 208 -17.30 -2.41 -16.60
C GLY A 208 -16.72 -3.28 -15.50
N LEU A 209 -15.52 -3.83 -15.69
CA LEU A 209 -14.70 -4.42 -14.63
C LEU A 209 -13.81 -3.34 -14.04
N ALA A 210 -13.51 -3.36 -12.74
CA ALA A 210 -12.25 -2.76 -12.34
C ALA A 210 -11.11 -3.72 -12.59
N VAL A 211 -10.00 -3.08 -12.84
CA VAL A 211 -8.73 -3.65 -13.20
C VAL A 211 -7.71 -3.04 -12.24
N GLY A 212 -6.95 -3.87 -11.55
CA GLY A 212 -5.72 -3.47 -10.89
C GLY A 212 -4.59 -3.72 -11.85
N GLU A 213 -3.61 -2.85 -11.80
CA GLU A 213 -2.52 -2.77 -12.74
C GLU A 213 -1.23 -2.59 -11.96
N THR A 214 -0.25 -3.44 -12.25
CA THR A 214 1.13 -3.26 -11.85
C THR A 214 1.92 -3.01 -13.12
N THR A 215 2.46 -1.80 -13.25
CA THR A 215 3.42 -1.49 -14.30
C THR A 215 4.82 -1.59 -13.75
N PHE A 216 5.74 -2.18 -14.51
CA PHE A 216 7.12 -2.33 -14.08
C PHE A 216 8.03 -2.48 -15.30
N THR A 217 9.33 -2.25 -15.12
CA THR A 217 10.35 -2.47 -16.13
C THR A 217 11.14 -3.72 -15.78
N LEU A 218 11.25 -4.68 -16.71
CA LEU A 218 12.06 -5.88 -16.55
C LEU A 218 13.07 -5.96 -17.70
N ASP A 219 14.37 -5.99 -17.41
CA ASP A 219 15.45 -5.99 -18.40
C ASP A 219 15.34 -4.86 -19.46
N GLY A 220 14.76 -3.73 -19.06
CA GLY A 220 14.53 -2.57 -19.94
C GLY A 220 13.27 -2.66 -20.81
N VAL A 221 12.43 -3.68 -20.62
CA VAL A 221 11.12 -3.86 -21.27
C VAL A 221 10.01 -3.37 -20.35
N GLY A 222 9.09 -2.57 -20.89
CA GLY A 222 7.92 -2.11 -20.17
C GLY A 222 6.87 -3.21 -20.09
N CYS A 223 6.48 -3.58 -18.88
CA CYS A 223 5.49 -4.61 -18.60
C CYS A 223 4.26 -4.00 -17.91
N VAL A 224 3.10 -4.50 -18.29
CA VAL A 224 1.82 -4.17 -17.65
C VAL A 224 1.15 -5.48 -17.26
N TYR A 225 1.09 -5.74 -15.97
CA TYR A 225 0.36 -6.87 -15.40
C TYR A 225 -0.95 -6.36 -14.81
N ARG A 226 -2.06 -7.04 -15.13
CA ARG A 226 -3.39 -6.66 -14.71
C ARG A 226 -4.17 -7.83 -14.20
N ILE A 227 -5.06 -7.52 -13.27
CA ILE A 227 -5.95 -8.48 -12.64
C ILE A 227 -7.34 -7.85 -12.62
N ALA A 228 -8.40 -8.63 -12.77
CA ALA A 228 -9.79 -8.22 -12.56
C ALA A 228 -10.60 -9.38 -11.96
N LEU A 229 -11.53 -9.11 -11.04
CA LEU A 229 -12.51 -10.12 -10.64
C LEU A 229 -13.70 -10.06 -11.58
N THR A 230 -14.25 -11.22 -11.91
CA THR A 230 -15.44 -11.34 -12.74
C THR A 230 -16.36 -12.42 -12.21
N TYR A 231 -17.66 -12.15 -12.27
CA TYR A 231 -18.69 -13.17 -12.03
C TYR A 231 -19.05 -13.95 -13.30
N ASP A 232 -18.47 -13.56 -14.44
CA ASP A 232 -18.60 -14.29 -15.69
C ASP A 232 -17.67 -15.51 -15.69
N THR A 233 -18.28 -16.69 -15.74
CA THR A 233 -17.58 -17.98 -15.79
C THR A 233 -17.56 -18.58 -17.20
N SER A 234 -17.91 -17.77 -18.20
CA SER A 234 -17.81 -18.12 -19.62
C SER A 234 -16.39 -18.50 -20.01
N SER A 235 -16.27 -19.47 -20.91
CA SER A 235 -14.99 -19.81 -21.56
C SER A 235 -14.49 -18.71 -22.50
N ASP A 236 -15.37 -17.81 -22.95
CA ASP A 236 -15.01 -16.61 -23.70
C ASP A 236 -14.92 -15.42 -22.73
N PHE A 237 -13.84 -15.40 -21.96
CA PHE A 237 -13.61 -14.39 -20.93
C PHE A 237 -13.21 -13.02 -21.54
N ALA A 238 -13.26 -11.95 -20.74
CA ALA A 238 -12.90 -10.61 -21.22
C ALA A 238 -11.38 -10.42 -21.39
N ASP A 239 -10.97 -9.52 -22.29
CA ASP A 239 -9.58 -9.07 -22.44
C ASP A 239 -9.37 -7.79 -21.63
N ILE A 240 -8.62 -7.88 -20.55
CA ILE A 240 -8.34 -6.73 -19.65
C ILE A 240 -7.00 -6.05 -19.96
N SER A 241 -6.28 -6.45 -21.01
CA SER A 241 -4.96 -5.91 -21.36
C SER A 241 -5.00 -4.44 -21.79
N GLY A 242 -6.13 -3.96 -22.30
CA GLY A 242 -6.28 -2.62 -22.88
C GLY A 242 -5.37 -2.32 -24.07
N VAL A 243 -4.73 -3.35 -24.65
CA VAL A 243 -3.86 -3.21 -25.82
C VAL A 243 -4.69 -3.39 -27.09
N GLU A 244 -4.85 -2.30 -27.85
CA GLU A 244 -5.60 -2.24 -29.11
C GLU A 244 -4.73 -2.45 -30.37
N GLU A 245 -3.51 -2.96 -30.20
CA GLU A 245 -2.58 -3.20 -31.32
C GLU A 245 -3.03 -4.34 -32.25
N GLU A 246 -2.70 -4.21 -33.55
CA GLU A 246 -2.84 -5.32 -34.50
C GLU A 246 -1.69 -6.32 -34.36
N PHE A 247 -2.05 -7.55 -33.98
CA PHE A 247 -1.10 -8.65 -33.81
C PHE A 247 -1.09 -9.61 -35.00
N GLY A 248 0.12 -9.93 -35.46
CA GLY A 248 0.38 -10.91 -36.52
C GLY A 248 0.17 -12.36 -36.09
N HIS A 249 0.28 -12.63 -34.79
CA HIS A 249 0.11 -13.97 -34.22
C HIS A 249 -0.95 -14.00 -33.13
N ARG A 250 -1.69 -15.11 -33.05
CA ARG A 250 -2.64 -15.43 -31.97
C ARG A 250 -2.56 -16.91 -31.64
N ALA A 251 -2.71 -17.26 -30.36
CA ALA A 251 -2.74 -18.65 -29.91
C ALA A 251 -3.58 -18.82 -28.64
N GLU A 252 -4.08 -20.03 -28.43
CA GLU A 252 -4.59 -20.49 -27.14
C GLU A 252 -3.52 -21.33 -26.43
N ALA A 253 -3.46 -21.24 -25.11
CA ALA A 253 -2.53 -21.96 -24.25
C ALA A 253 -3.08 -22.05 -22.82
N GLU A 254 -2.21 -22.42 -21.87
CA GLU A 254 -2.50 -22.43 -20.45
C GLU A 254 -1.41 -21.64 -19.70
N VAL A 255 -1.80 -20.92 -18.66
CA VAL A 255 -0.89 -20.34 -17.64
C VAL A 255 -1.21 -21.08 -16.34
N GLY A 256 -0.28 -21.92 -15.87
CA GLY A 256 -0.62 -22.95 -14.88
C GLY A 256 -1.68 -23.89 -15.46
N TRP A 257 -2.85 -23.98 -14.81
CA TRP A 257 -4.04 -24.69 -15.30
C TRP A 257 -5.11 -23.77 -15.90
N CYS A 258 -4.86 -22.46 -15.97
CA CYS A 258 -5.84 -21.50 -16.41
C CYS A 258 -5.83 -21.37 -17.94
N PRO A 259 -6.99 -21.45 -18.62
CA PRO A 259 -7.07 -21.20 -20.05
C PRO A 259 -6.59 -19.78 -20.38
N ALA A 260 -5.74 -19.68 -21.41
CA ALA A 260 -5.07 -18.45 -21.79
C ALA A 260 -5.18 -18.17 -23.30
N ARG A 261 -5.26 -16.89 -23.66
CA ARG A 261 -5.24 -16.38 -25.04
C ARG A 261 -4.08 -15.41 -25.21
N LEU A 262 -3.31 -15.60 -26.27
CA LEU A 262 -2.12 -14.82 -26.59
C LEU A 262 -2.31 -14.07 -27.91
N ALA A 263 -1.71 -12.90 -28.00
CA ALA A 263 -1.56 -12.15 -29.24
C ALA A 263 -0.21 -11.41 -29.22
N TRP A 264 0.59 -11.53 -30.29
CA TRP A 264 1.93 -10.90 -30.33
C TRP A 264 2.42 -10.59 -31.74
N ASN A 265 3.42 -9.72 -31.81
CA ASN A 265 4.27 -9.45 -32.97
C ASN A 265 5.69 -9.93 -32.62
N ASP A 266 6.33 -10.74 -33.47
CA ASP A 266 7.65 -11.32 -33.15
C ASP A 266 8.70 -10.24 -32.84
N GLY A 267 9.20 -10.24 -31.60
CA GLY A 267 10.16 -9.26 -31.08
C GLY A 267 9.58 -7.87 -30.80
N GLY A 268 8.30 -7.65 -31.08
CA GLY A 268 7.55 -6.42 -30.78
C GLY A 268 6.70 -6.55 -29.53
N ALA A 269 5.56 -5.88 -29.51
CA ALA A 269 4.62 -5.96 -28.40
C ALA A 269 3.87 -7.29 -28.38
N GLY A 270 3.37 -7.65 -27.21
CA GLY A 270 2.55 -8.84 -27.05
C GLY A 270 1.75 -8.83 -25.76
N LYS A 271 0.73 -9.68 -25.72
CA LYS A 271 -0.12 -9.88 -24.55
C LYS A 271 -0.52 -11.34 -24.39
N VAL A 272 -0.77 -11.70 -23.14
CA VAL A 272 -1.44 -12.93 -22.73
C VAL A 272 -2.53 -12.57 -21.72
N VAL A 273 -3.71 -13.15 -21.87
CA VAL A 273 -4.85 -13.00 -20.97
C VAL A 273 -5.29 -14.39 -20.53
N TRP A 274 -5.45 -14.61 -19.24
CA TRP A 274 -5.89 -15.90 -18.69
C TRP A 274 -6.95 -15.74 -17.61
N PHE A 275 -7.72 -16.80 -17.39
CA PHE A 275 -8.85 -16.80 -16.47
C PHE A 275 -8.75 -17.95 -15.48
N ASP A 276 -8.68 -17.63 -14.19
CA ASP A 276 -8.86 -18.60 -13.12
C ASP A 276 -10.34 -18.65 -12.72
N VAL A 277 -11.02 -19.72 -13.14
CA VAL A 277 -12.45 -19.91 -12.92
C VAL A 277 -12.80 -20.14 -11.45
N VAL A 278 -11.85 -20.61 -10.62
CA VAL A 278 -12.12 -20.97 -9.23
C VAL A 278 -12.40 -19.75 -8.36
N PRO A 279 -11.52 -18.72 -8.30
CA PRO A 279 -11.83 -17.44 -7.68
C PRO A 279 -12.66 -16.52 -8.59
N GLY A 280 -12.81 -16.85 -9.89
CA GLY A 280 -13.48 -15.97 -10.87
C GLY A 280 -12.61 -14.76 -11.19
N GLN A 281 -11.37 -14.99 -11.61
CA GLN A 281 -10.36 -13.95 -11.73
C GLN A 281 -9.69 -13.93 -13.09
N LEU A 282 -9.73 -12.78 -13.73
CA LEU A 282 -9.05 -12.48 -14.98
C LEU A 282 -7.68 -11.89 -14.71
N TYR A 283 -6.77 -12.24 -15.58
CA TYR A 283 -5.40 -11.77 -15.56
C TYR A 283 -5.00 -11.37 -16.97
N SER A 284 -4.13 -10.39 -17.09
CA SER A 284 -3.40 -10.15 -18.32
C SER A 284 -2.00 -9.67 -18.06
N LEU A 285 -1.09 -10.01 -18.95
CA LEU A 285 0.26 -9.48 -19.01
C LEU A 285 0.48 -8.95 -20.42
N SER A 286 0.98 -7.73 -20.55
CA SER A 286 1.47 -7.20 -21.82
C SER A 286 2.90 -6.66 -21.68
N VAL A 287 3.63 -6.73 -22.79
CA VAL A 287 5.00 -6.22 -22.95
C VAL A 287 5.05 -5.32 -24.18
N ASP A 288 5.87 -4.28 -24.13
CA ASP A 288 6.04 -3.33 -25.25
C ASP A 288 7.08 -3.77 -26.29
N ALA A 289 7.95 -4.73 -25.96
CA ALA A 289 8.96 -5.27 -26.84
C ALA A 289 9.34 -6.73 -26.48
N GLY A 290 10.02 -7.43 -27.40
CA GLY A 290 10.58 -8.76 -27.13
C GLY A 290 9.54 -9.88 -27.04
N ALA A 291 8.31 -9.66 -27.49
CA ALA A 291 7.25 -10.64 -27.38
C ALA A 291 7.50 -11.86 -28.30
N SER A 292 7.27 -13.02 -27.72
CA SER A 292 7.15 -14.32 -28.37
C SER A 292 6.13 -15.15 -27.59
N ARG A 293 5.65 -16.25 -28.16
CA ARG A 293 4.77 -17.17 -27.42
C ARG A 293 5.41 -17.64 -26.11
N GLU A 294 6.68 -18.01 -26.15
CA GLU A 294 7.42 -18.56 -25.02
C GLU A 294 7.65 -17.49 -23.95
N SER A 295 8.18 -16.32 -24.32
CA SER A 295 8.46 -15.25 -23.35
C SER A 295 7.22 -14.74 -22.63
N LEU A 296 6.06 -14.67 -23.32
CA LEU A 296 4.80 -14.29 -22.69
C LEU A 296 4.30 -15.33 -21.67
N LEU A 297 4.40 -16.62 -22.00
CA LEU A 297 3.97 -17.68 -21.10
C LEU A 297 4.89 -17.82 -19.90
N ASP A 298 6.20 -17.73 -20.11
CA ASP A 298 7.19 -17.82 -19.03
C ASP A 298 7.03 -16.70 -18.01
N LEU A 299 6.82 -15.45 -18.48
CA LEU A 299 6.62 -14.31 -17.58
C LEU A 299 5.24 -14.36 -16.90
N ALA A 300 4.19 -14.76 -17.62
CA ALA A 300 2.87 -14.95 -17.00
C ALA A 300 2.89 -16.05 -15.94
N GLY A 301 3.63 -17.14 -16.16
CA GLY A 301 3.80 -18.22 -15.19
C GLY A 301 4.56 -17.79 -13.93
N GLN A 302 5.54 -16.89 -14.05
CA GLN A 302 6.26 -16.33 -12.88
C GLN A 302 5.37 -15.43 -12.02
N LEU A 303 4.46 -14.69 -12.66
CA LEU A 303 3.54 -13.76 -12.00
C LEU A 303 2.30 -14.45 -11.45
N PHE A 304 1.93 -15.61 -11.99
CA PHE A 304 0.72 -16.31 -11.61
C PHE A 304 0.89 -17.02 -10.27
N LEU A 305 0.28 -16.45 -9.23
CA LEU A 305 0.11 -17.09 -7.94
C LEU A 305 -1.29 -17.72 -7.89
N PRO A 306 -1.41 -19.04 -8.02
CA PRO A 306 -2.71 -19.69 -7.93
C PRO A 306 -3.30 -19.56 -6.53
N ALA A 307 -4.62 -19.38 -6.43
CA ALA A 307 -5.33 -19.33 -5.15
C ALA A 307 -5.33 -20.67 -4.37
N GLN A 308 -4.76 -21.73 -4.96
CA GLN A 308 -4.59 -23.05 -4.34
C GLN A 308 -3.14 -23.50 -4.51
N ASP A 309 -2.57 -24.10 -3.46
CA ASP A 309 -1.29 -24.81 -3.57
C ASP A 309 -1.38 -25.89 -4.67
N GLU A 310 -0.31 -26.03 -5.47
CA GLU A 310 -0.19 -27.13 -6.43
C GLU A 310 -0.39 -28.48 -5.71
N LEU A 311 -1.39 -29.25 -6.14
CA LEU A 311 -1.69 -30.60 -5.62
C LEU A 311 -0.61 -31.63 -5.98
#